data_AF-A0A0G2EW47-F1
#
_entry.id   AF-A0A0G2EW47-F1
#
_cell.length_a   1.000
_cell.length_b   1.000
_cell.length_c   1.000
_cell.angle_alpha   90.00
_cell.angle_beta   90.00
_cell.angle_gamma   90.00
#
_symmetry.space_group_name_H-M   'P 1'
#
loop_
_entity.id
_entity.type
_entity.pdbx_description
1 polymer ?
#
loop_
_entity_poly.entity_id
_entity_poly.type
_entity_poly.pdbx_seq_one_letter_code
_entity_poly.pdbx_strand_id
1 'polypeptide(L)'
;MVPLRSLIDGSLGVQLTRKQRFYIALTLSSSYLQLHSTQWLTGNTWTTSDILFPRQSGGDSNAISVIEPYISKHLADTSPHELISSRPGPSFALLGIMLLELVFNETLDAHDREKRYVAPDGKRNVFLNLAVALEWAEEEAADDAGPEFADAVKWCLGKTTTARRSTDAADDGNWRRELLVKVLEPLQMCYNFFDKSSRF
;
A
#
# COMPACT_ATOMS: atom_id res chain seq x y z
N MET A 1 16.31 11.14 -5.35
CA MET A 1 14.99 10.54 -5.08
C MET A 1 15.02 9.87 -3.72
N VAL A 2 13.90 9.76 -3.04
CA VAL A 2 13.77 9.20 -1.68
C VAL A 2 12.70 8.13 -1.68
N PRO A 3 12.93 6.92 -1.15
CA PRO A 3 11.90 5.89 -1.09
C PRO A 3 10.89 6.17 0.03
N LEU A 4 9.64 5.73 -0.15
CA LEU A 4 8.58 5.87 0.85
C LEU A 4 8.98 5.24 2.18
N ARG A 5 9.67 4.10 2.14
CA ARG A 5 10.17 3.43 3.34
C ARG A 5 11.00 4.38 4.22
N SER A 6 11.89 5.17 3.61
CA SER A 6 12.74 6.14 4.33
C SER A 6 11.99 7.33 4.91
N LEU A 7 10.76 7.57 4.46
CA LEU A 7 9.88 8.58 5.03
C LEU A 7 9.07 8.00 6.20
N ILE A 8 8.63 6.74 6.08
CA ILE A 8 7.88 6.03 7.12
C ILE A 8 8.79 5.68 8.32
N ASP A 9 10.00 5.20 8.06
CA ASP A 9 10.97 4.84 9.12
C ASP A 9 11.62 6.06 9.80
N GLY A 10 11.36 7.27 9.32
CA GLY A 10 11.90 8.52 9.86
C GLY A 10 13.42 8.69 9.69
N SER A 11 14.09 7.82 8.92
CA SER A 11 15.56 7.82 8.74
C SER A 11 16.13 9.13 8.17
N LEU A 12 15.28 9.92 7.51
CA LEU A 12 15.66 11.20 6.92
C LEU A 12 15.35 12.42 7.81
N GLY A 13 14.80 12.20 9.02
CA GLY A 13 14.36 13.28 9.91
C GLY A 13 13.15 14.06 9.38
N VAL A 14 12.50 13.57 8.31
CA VAL A 14 11.28 14.13 7.73
C VAL A 14 10.09 13.35 8.26
N GLN A 15 9.13 14.04 8.87
CA GLN A 15 7.91 13.44 9.40
C GLN A 15 6.73 13.75 8.50
N LEU A 16 6.08 12.71 7.98
CA LEU A 16 4.87 12.86 7.18
C LEU A 16 3.69 13.21 8.07
N THR A 17 3.05 14.35 7.79
CA THR A 17 1.78 14.69 8.44
C THR A 17 0.71 13.65 8.11
N ARG A 18 -0.25 13.47 9.01
CA ARG A 18 -1.35 12.52 8.81
C ARG A 18 -2.11 12.78 7.50
N LYS A 19 -2.35 14.05 7.15
CA LYS A 19 -2.94 14.46 5.85
C LYS A 19 -2.11 13.98 4.66
N GLN A 20 -0.79 14.17 4.68
CA GLN A 20 0.10 13.69 3.61
C GLN A 20 0.07 12.17 3.49
N ARG A 21 0.02 11.43 4.61
CA ARG A 21 -0.04 9.97 4.58
C ARG A 21 -1.31 9.45 3.93
N PHE A 22 -2.47 10.04 4.24
CA PHE A 22 -3.73 9.73 3.54
C PHE A 22 -3.73 10.15 2.08
N TYR A 23 -3.11 11.29 1.74
CA TYR A 23 -2.93 11.70 0.36
C TYR A 23 -2.12 10.66 -0.44
N ILE A 24 -0.97 10.23 0.09
CA ILE A 24 -0.13 9.21 -0.54
C ILE A 24 -0.91 7.90 -0.67
N ALA A 25 -1.60 7.46 0.38
CA ALA A 25 -2.42 6.24 0.38
C ALA A 25 -3.49 6.26 -0.73
N LEU A 26 -4.19 7.39 -0.88
CA LEU A 26 -5.20 7.60 -1.92
C LEU A 26 -4.57 7.62 -3.32
N THR A 27 -3.45 8.31 -3.49
CA THR A 27 -2.71 8.35 -4.77
C THR A 27 -2.25 6.96 -5.17
N LEU A 28 -1.64 6.20 -4.25
CA LEU A 28 -1.19 4.83 -4.52
C LEU A 28 -2.34 3.89 -4.87
N SER A 29 -3.46 3.99 -4.15
CA SER A 29 -4.66 3.18 -4.44
C SER A 29 -5.25 3.52 -5.81
N SER A 30 -5.23 4.80 -6.19
CA SER A 30 -5.67 5.27 -7.50
C SER A 30 -4.74 4.82 -8.62
N SER A 31 -3.42 4.94 -8.42
CA SER A 31 -2.41 4.42 -9.35
C SER A 31 -2.53 2.90 -9.50
N TYR A 32 -2.80 2.18 -8.41
CA TYR A 32 -3.04 0.75 -8.46
C TYR A 32 -4.27 0.42 -9.32
N LEU A 33 -5.40 1.11 -9.12
CA LEU A 33 -6.61 0.94 -9.93
C LEU A 33 -6.34 1.14 -11.44
N GLN A 34 -5.49 2.12 -11.79
CA GLN A 34 -5.16 2.47 -13.17
C GLN A 34 -4.12 1.53 -13.80
N LEU A 35 -3.10 1.14 -13.04
CA LEU A 35 -1.90 0.46 -13.56
C LEU A 35 -1.92 -1.06 -13.34
N HIS A 36 -2.89 -1.62 -12.62
CA HIS A 36 -2.91 -3.05 -12.27
C HIS A 36 -2.80 -3.99 -13.48
N SER A 37 -3.35 -3.60 -14.63
CA SER A 37 -3.29 -4.38 -15.87
C SER A 37 -2.06 -4.09 -16.74
N THR A 38 -1.11 -3.31 -16.22
CA THR A 38 0.10 -2.91 -16.93
C THR A 38 1.33 -3.56 -16.30
N GLN A 39 2.43 -3.62 -17.06
CA GLN A 39 3.70 -4.20 -16.60
C GLN A 39 4.30 -3.49 -15.37
N TRP A 40 3.86 -2.29 -15.05
CA TRP A 40 4.29 -1.55 -13.87
C TRP A 40 3.96 -2.28 -12.57
N LEU A 41 2.89 -3.08 -12.54
CA LEU A 41 2.46 -3.84 -11.37
C LEU A 41 2.54 -5.37 -11.58
N THR A 42 3.01 -5.84 -12.73
CA THR A 42 3.23 -7.28 -12.98
C THR A 42 4.39 -7.81 -12.12
N GLY A 43 4.30 -9.08 -11.71
CA GLY A 43 5.35 -9.74 -10.92
C GLY A 43 5.16 -9.75 -9.40
N ASN A 44 4.07 -9.20 -8.87
CA ASN A 44 3.70 -9.29 -7.43
C ASN A 44 4.75 -8.75 -6.43
N THR A 45 5.67 -7.89 -6.84
CA THR A 45 6.83 -7.49 -6.05
C THR A 45 6.98 -5.97 -6.02
N TRP A 46 6.03 -5.26 -5.41
CA TRP A 46 6.20 -3.84 -5.13
C TRP A 46 6.01 -3.58 -3.64
N THR A 47 6.84 -2.68 -3.11
CA THR A 47 7.00 -2.37 -1.70
C THR A 47 7.13 -0.86 -1.50
N THR A 48 7.16 -0.40 -0.26
CA THR A 48 7.48 0.99 0.09
C THR A 48 8.88 1.44 -0.39
N SER A 49 9.75 0.53 -0.80
CA SER A 49 11.06 0.89 -1.39
C SER A 49 10.96 1.24 -2.87
N ASP A 50 9.91 0.77 -3.56
CA ASP A 50 9.70 0.99 -5.00
C ASP A 50 8.93 2.28 -5.29
N ILE A 51 8.39 2.93 -4.25
CA ILE A 51 7.69 4.21 -4.35
C ILE A 51 8.68 5.30 -4.00
N LEU A 52 8.96 6.19 -4.93
CA LEU A 52 9.99 7.21 -4.80
C LEU A 52 9.40 8.62 -4.87
N PHE A 53 10.06 9.54 -4.16
CA PHE A 53 9.73 10.96 -4.10
C PHE A 53 10.90 11.81 -4.62
N PRO A 54 10.62 12.86 -5.42
CA PRO A 54 11.64 13.81 -5.84
C PRO A 54 12.18 14.61 -4.67
N ARG A 55 13.48 14.91 -4.72
CA ARG A 55 14.05 15.99 -3.91
C ARG A 55 13.83 17.30 -4.66
N GLN A 56 13.36 18.32 -3.95
CA GLN A 56 13.14 19.63 -4.54
C GLN A 56 14.49 20.27 -4.89
N SER A 57 14.60 20.78 -6.10
CA SER A 57 15.82 21.45 -6.55
C SER A 57 15.64 22.96 -6.37
N GLY A 58 16.26 23.53 -5.33
CA GLY A 58 16.29 24.98 -5.06
C GLY A 58 15.77 25.39 -3.69
N GLY A 59 16.51 26.28 -3.00
CA GLY A 59 16.18 26.83 -1.68
C GLY A 59 16.81 26.04 -0.54
N ASP A 60 16.20 24.92 -0.15
CA ASP A 60 16.68 23.99 0.88
C ASP A 60 17.00 22.64 0.25
N SER A 61 18.29 22.29 0.17
CA SER A 61 18.79 21.10 -0.56
C SER A 61 18.26 19.75 -0.06
N ASN A 62 17.46 19.74 1.02
CA ASN A 62 16.89 18.53 1.63
C ASN A 62 15.34 18.46 1.60
N ALA A 63 14.65 19.45 0.99
CA ALA A 63 13.19 19.42 0.91
C ALA A 63 12.70 18.30 -0.05
N ILE A 64 11.68 17.55 0.37
CA ILE A 64 11.14 16.39 -0.38
C ILE A 64 9.75 16.75 -0.88
N SER A 65 9.50 16.58 -2.18
CA SER A 65 8.16 16.75 -2.75
C SER A 65 7.32 15.50 -2.46
N VAL A 66 6.46 15.57 -1.44
CA VAL A 66 5.58 14.47 -1.02
C VAL A 66 4.34 14.32 -1.93
N ILE A 67 4.12 15.29 -2.81
CA ILE A 67 2.91 15.38 -3.65
C ILE A 67 3.03 14.51 -4.91
N GLU A 68 4.25 14.16 -5.31
CA GLU A 68 4.52 13.49 -6.58
C GLU A 68 5.20 12.12 -6.37
N PRO A 69 4.54 11.16 -5.69
CA PRO A 69 5.07 9.81 -5.64
C PRO A 69 5.04 9.18 -7.03
N TYR A 70 6.09 8.44 -7.38
CA TYR A 70 6.10 7.61 -8.59
C TYR A 70 6.70 6.24 -8.28
N ILE A 71 6.28 5.25 -9.07
CA ILE A 71 6.76 3.87 -8.94
C ILE A 71 8.01 3.72 -9.79
N SER A 72 9.09 3.23 -9.18
CA SER A 72 10.29 2.79 -9.87
C SER A 72 10.27 1.27 -9.98
N LYS A 73 10.23 0.76 -11.20
CA LYS A 73 10.45 -0.66 -11.47
C LYS A 73 11.48 -0.83 -12.57
N HIS A 74 12.32 -1.84 -12.38
CA HIS A 74 13.10 -2.38 -13.48
C HIS A 74 12.17 -3.23 -14.35
N LEU A 75 11.77 -2.71 -15.50
CA LEU A 75 11.03 -3.49 -16.50
C LEU A 75 12.00 -4.53 -17.07
N ALA A 76 11.91 -5.77 -16.60
CA ALA A 76 12.63 -6.86 -17.23
C ALA A 76 12.00 -7.13 -18.60
N ASP A 77 12.82 -7.56 -19.58
CA ASP A 77 12.37 -8.09 -20.87
C ASP A 77 11.61 -9.41 -20.64
N THR A 78 10.39 -9.26 -20.14
CA THR A 78 9.51 -10.36 -19.77
C THR A 78 8.80 -10.80 -21.04
N SER A 79 8.90 -12.08 -21.37
CA SER A 79 8.26 -12.59 -22.60
C SER A 79 6.74 -12.32 -22.56
N PRO A 80 6.11 -11.95 -23.70
CA PRO A 80 4.66 -11.67 -23.74
C PRO A 80 3.79 -12.80 -23.17
N HIS A 81 4.29 -14.04 -23.23
CA HIS A 81 3.61 -15.22 -22.71
C HIS A 81 3.53 -15.28 -21.17
N GLU A 82 4.51 -14.73 -20.45
CA GLU A 82 4.50 -14.70 -18.98
C GLU A 82 3.55 -13.62 -18.44
N LEU A 83 3.40 -12.51 -19.16
CA LEU A 83 2.51 -11.39 -18.80
C LEU A 83 1.02 -11.75 -18.83
N ILE A 84 0.62 -12.64 -19.75
CA ILE A 84 -0.77 -13.09 -19.89
C ILE A 84 -1.10 -14.17 -18.84
N SER A 85 -0.09 -14.85 -18.30
CA SER A 85 -0.23 -15.93 -17.32
C SER A 85 -0.20 -15.48 -15.86
N SER A 86 0.10 -14.20 -15.59
CA SER A 86 0.10 -13.68 -14.22
C SER A 86 -1.33 -13.55 -13.71
N ARG A 87 -1.84 -14.62 -13.11
CA ARG A 87 -3.02 -14.59 -12.24
C ARG A 87 -2.90 -13.38 -11.30
N PRO A 88 -4.00 -12.69 -10.94
CA PRO A 88 -3.96 -11.64 -9.93
C PRO A 88 -3.37 -12.22 -8.64
N GLY A 89 -2.10 -11.90 -8.39
CA GLY A 89 -1.35 -12.37 -7.24
C GLY A 89 -1.55 -11.50 -6.01
N PRO A 90 -0.70 -11.61 -4.98
CA PRO A 90 -0.74 -10.87 -3.69
C PRO A 90 -0.69 -9.33 -3.77
N SER A 91 -0.96 -8.72 -4.92
CA SER A 91 -0.87 -7.29 -5.15
C SER A 91 -1.88 -6.47 -4.32
N PHE A 92 -3.05 -7.01 -3.99
CA PHE A 92 -4.00 -6.36 -3.07
C PHE A 92 -3.53 -6.41 -1.61
N ALA A 93 -2.93 -7.53 -1.17
CA ALA A 93 -2.36 -7.62 0.17
C ALA A 93 -1.21 -6.61 0.35
N LEU A 94 -0.37 -6.44 -0.67
CA LEU A 94 0.68 -5.41 -0.65
C LEU A 94 0.09 -4.01 -0.50
N LEU A 95 -0.98 -3.69 -1.25
CA LEU A 95 -1.69 -2.43 -1.07
C LEU A 95 -2.19 -2.27 0.38
N GLY A 96 -2.88 -3.27 0.92
CA GLY A 96 -3.38 -3.25 2.30
C GLY A 96 -2.27 -3.02 3.34
N ILE A 97 -1.13 -3.69 3.19
CA ILE A 97 0.05 -3.47 4.05
C ILE A 97 0.54 -2.03 3.93
N MET A 98 0.69 -1.50 2.72
CA MET A 98 1.14 -0.11 2.53
C MET A 98 0.18 0.92 3.11
N LEU A 99 -1.12 0.67 3.07
CA LEU A 99 -2.11 1.52 3.71
C LEU A 99 -1.91 1.57 5.23
N LEU A 100 -1.68 0.43 5.88
CA LEU A 100 -1.35 0.36 7.31
C LEU A 100 -0.05 1.12 7.59
N GLU A 101 1.01 0.82 6.85
CA GLU A 101 2.32 1.44 7.08
C GLU A 101 2.27 2.97 6.95
N LEU A 102 1.47 3.48 6.01
CA LEU A 102 1.22 4.90 5.84
C LEU A 102 0.38 5.48 6.98
N VAL A 103 -0.72 4.86 7.38
CA VAL A 103 -1.61 5.43 8.41
C VAL A 103 -0.88 5.54 9.75
N PHE A 104 -0.21 4.47 10.15
CA PHE A 104 0.52 4.41 11.41
C PHE A 104 1.90 5.06 11.34
N ASN A 105 2.40 5.35 10.13
CA ASN A 105 3.76 5.86 9.92
C ASN A 105 4.81 4.93 10.57
N GLU A 106 4.62 3.63 10.39
CA GLU A 106 5.44 2.56 10.94
C GLU A 106 5.52 1.43 9.90
N THR A 107 6.69 0.81 9.71
CA THR A 107 6.78 -0.34 8.78
C THR A 107 6.23 -1.61 9.41
N LEU A 108 5.74 -2.57 8.63
CA LEU A 108 5.26 -3.88 9.11
C LEU A 108 6.34 -4.65 9.90
N ASP A 109 7.61 -4.44 9.57
CA ASP A 109 8.75 -5.03 10.28
C ASP A 109 9.00 -4.40 11.65
N ALA A 110 8.69 -3.12 11.81
CA ALA A 110 8.78 -2.43 13.09
C ALA A 110 7.56 -2.75 13.97
N HIS A 111 6.37 -2.85 13.35
CA HIS A 111 5.12 -3.16 14.04
C HIS A 111 5.09 -4.58 14.63
N ASP A 112 5.75 -5.56 13.99
CA ASP A 112 5.97 -6.90 14.57
C ASP A 112 7.02 -6.87 15.69
N ARG A 113 6.66 -6.15 16.77
CA ARG A 113 7.49 -5.81 17.93
C ARG A 113 8.12 -7.02 18.61
N GLU A 114 7.44 -8.16 18.53
CA GLU A 114 7.87 -9.40 19.17
C GLU A 114 8.56 -10.37 18.19
N LYS A 115 8.62 -10.03 16.89
CA LYS A 115 9.06 -10.95 15.82
C LYS A 115 8.37 -12.31 15.92
N ARG A 116 7.08 -12.29 16.28
CA ARG A 116 6.27 -13.52 16.47
C ARG A 116 6.17 -14.33 15.18
N TYR A 117 6.31 -13.65 14.04
CA TYR A 117 6.03 -14.19 12.72
C TYR A 117 7.28 -14.31 11.87
N VAL A 118 8.26 -15.06 12.37
CA VAL A 118 9.48 -15.44 11.65
C VAL A 118 9.39 -16.92 11.26
N ALA A 119 9.68 -17.26 10.01
CA ALA A 119 9.69 -18.65 9.58
C ALA A 119 10.90 -19.41 10.17
N PRO A 120 10.90 -20.75 10.18
CA PRO A 120 11.99 -21.55 10.77
C PRO A 120 13.39 -21.26 10.19
N ASP A 121 13.46 -20.72 8.96
CA ASP A 121 14.70 -20.30 8.31
C ASP A 121 15.17 -18.88 8.71
N GLY A 122 14.48 -18.26 9.66
CA GLY A 122 14.77 -16.90 10.12
C GLY A 122 14.24 -15.81 9.20
N LYS A 123 13.49 -16.15 8.14
CA LYS A 123 13.00 -15.18 7.15
C LYS A 123 11.50 -14.95 7.27
N ARG A 124 11.06 -13.78 6.84
CA ARG A 124 9.64 -13.45 6.73
C ARG A 124 9.13 -13.86 5.35
N ASN A 125 8.04 -14.62 5.30
CA ASN A 125 7.39 -14.98 4.04
C ASN A 125 6.10 -14.18 3.84
N VAL A 126 5.57 -14.16 2.61
CA VAL A 126 4.39 -13.36 2.24
C VAL A 126 3.14 -13.71 3.07
N PHE A 127 3.00 -14.97 3.51
CA PHE A 127 1.87 -15.40 4.33
C PHE A 127 1.96 -14.89 5.77
N LEU A 128 3.16 -14.89 6.34
CA LEU A 128 3.42 -14.34 7.66
C LEU A 128 3.19 -12.82 7.65
N ASN A 129 3.63 -12.10 6.60
CA ASN A 129 3.32 -10.68 6.43
C ASN A 129 1.81 -10.42 6.39
N LEU A 130 1.06 -11.26 5.67
CA LEU A 130 -0.39 -11.16 5.60
C LEU A 130 -1.05 -11.42 6.96
N ALA A 131 -0.58 -12.40 7.72
CA ALA A 131 -1.10 -12.69 9.05
C ALA A 131 -0.92 -11.50 10.01
N VAL A 132 0.28 -10.93 10.05
CA VAL A 132 0.57 -9.75 10.88
C VAL A 132 -0.27 -8.56 10.44
N ALA A 133 -0.39 -8.32 9.14
CA ALA A 133 -1.18 -7.21 8.63
C ALA A 133 -2.67 -7.35 8.96
N LEU A 134 -3.21 -8.58 8.95
CA LEU A 134 -4.59 -8.84 9.35
C LEU A 134 -4.81 -8.59 10.85
N GLU A 135 -3.90 -9.06 11.71
CA GLU A 135 -3.93 -8.79 13.15
C GLU A 135 -3.86 -7.27 13.41
N TRP A 136 -2.91 -6.58 12.78
CA TRP A 136 -2.77 -5.13 12.89
C TRP A 136 -4.02 -4.37 12.44
N ALA A 137 -4.62 -4.76 11.32
CA ALA A 137 -5.85 -4.16 10.82
C ALA A 137 -7.06 -4.43 11.73
N GLU A 138 -7.10 -5.58 12.41
CA GLU A 138 -8.18 -5.94 13.32
C GLU A 138 -8.09 -5.17 14.63
N GLU A 139 -6.89 -5.06 15.20
CA GLU A 139 -6.68 -4.55 16.55
C GLU A 139 -6.60 -3.02 16.61
N GLU A 140 -6.02 -2.36 15.60
CA GLU A 140 -5.64 -0.95 15.73
C GLU A 140 -6.24 -0.02 14.66
N ALA A 141 -6.53 -0.53 13.46
CA ALA A 141 -6.86 0.36 12.33
C ALA A 141 -8.17 1.16 12.53
N ALA A 142 -9.17 0.58 13.19
CA ALA A 142 -10.44 1.25 13.46
C ALA A 142 -10.29 2.38 14.49
N ASP A 143 -9.48 2.14 15.52
CA ASP A 143 -9.24 3.12 16.59
C ASP A 143 -8.40 4.30 16.11
N ASP A 144 -7.40 4.05 15.26
CA ASP A 144 -6.55 5.12 14.74
C ASP A 144 -7.24 5.89 13.60
N ALA A 145 -7.74 5.19 12.56
CA ALA A 145 -8.17 5.79 11.30
C ALA A 145 -9.67 5.65 10.97
N GLY A 146 -10.45 5.07 11.87
CA GLY A 146 -11.89 4.87 11.71
C GLY A 146 -12.26 3.51 11.10
N PRO A 147 -13.50 3.04 11.33
CA PRO A 147 -13.94 1.73 10.88
C PRO A 147 -13.95 1.60 9.35
N GLU A 148 -14.25 2.68 8.62
CA GLU A 148 -14.27 2.67 7.15
C GLU A 148 -12.86 2.43 6.57
N PHE A 149 -11.82 2.96 7.20
CA PHE A 149 -10.44 2.69 6.83
C PHE A 149 -10.04 1.24 7.15
N ALA A 150 -10.41 0.75 8.34
CA ALA A 150 -10.13 -0.62 8.75
C ALA A 150 -10.77 -1.63 7.77
N ASP A 151 -12.03 -1.41 7.38
CA ASP A 151 -12.75 -2.23 6.42
C ASP A 151 -12.09 -2.20 5.03
N ALA A 152 -11.61 -1.03 4.59
CA ALA A 152 -10.87 -0.89 3.33
C ALA A 152 -9.59 -1.73 3.32
N VAL A 153 -8.80 -1.67 4.40
CA VAL A 153 -7.58 -2.48 4.56
C VAL A 153 -7.91 -3.97 4.60
N LYS A 154 -8.90 -4.38 5.42
CA LYS A 154 -9.33 -5.78 5.53
C LYS A 154 -9.81 -6.33 4.19
N TRP A 155 -10.51 -5.53 3.38
CA TRP A 155 -10.90 -5.92 2.03
C TRP A 155 -9.68 -6.19 1.13
N CYS A 156 -8.69 -5.30 1.13
CA CYS A 156 -7.43 -5.49 0.39
C CYS A 156 -6.70 -6.77 0.80
N LEU A 157 -6.52 -6.99 2.10
CA LEU A 157 -5.84 -8.18 2.65
C LEU A 157 -6.63 -9.47 2.34
N GLY A 158 -7.96 -9.43 2.51
CA GLY A 158 -8.87 -10.55 2.29
C GLY A 158 -8.94 -11.02 0.84
N LYS A 159 -8.88 -10.10 -0.14
CA LYS A 159 -8.93 -10.45 -1.59
C LYS A 159 -7.82 -11.39 -2.03
N THR A 160 -6.66 -11.34 -1.37
CA THR A 160 -5.52 -12.24 -1.65
C THR A 160 -5.81 -13.69 -1.23
N THR A 161 -6.64 -13.89 -0.21
CA THR A 161 -7.01 -15.23 0.29
C THR A 161 -8.08 -15.89 -0.58
N THR A 162 -8.99 -15.12 -1.15
CA THR A 162 -10.10 -15.62 -1.97
C THR A 162 -9.65 -15.88 -3.42
N ALA A 163 -8.78 -15.04 -3.99
CA ALA A 163 -8.20 -15.26 -5.32
C ALA A 163 -7.41 -16.57 -5.45
N ARG A 164 -6.88 -17.10 -4.34
CA ARG A 164 -6.20 -18.41 -4.31
C ARG A 164 -7.17 -19.60 -4.28
N ARG A 165 -8.42 -19.41 -3.83
CA ARG A 165 -9.42 -20.47 -3.70
C ARG A 165 -10.34 -20.57 -4.92
N SER A 166 -10.48 -19.50 -5.70
CA SER A 166 -11.26 -19.48 -6.93
C SER A 166 -10.41 -19.99 -8.12
N THR A 167 -10.73 -21.18 -8.63
CA THR A 167 -10.33 -21.63 -9.97
C THR A 167 -11.19 -21.03 -11.08
N ASP A 168 -12.20 -20.25 -10.71
CA ASP A 168 -13.22 -19.80 -11.63
C ASP A 168 -12.79 -18.48 -12.26
N ALA A 169 -12.68 -18.49 -13.59
CA ALA A 169 -12.57 -17.31 -14.45
C ALA A 169 -13.81 -16.37 -14.39
N ALA A 170 -14.59 -16.46 -13.31
CA ALA A 170 -15.82 -15.70 -13.06
C ALA A 170 -15.60 -14.47 -12.15
N ASP A 171 -14.39 -14.26 -11.61
CA ASP A 171 -14.02 -13.03 -10.90
C ASP A 171 -13.62 -11.88 -11.87
N ASP A 172 -14.10 -11.97 -13.11
CA ASP A 172 -13.86 -11.01 -14.18
C ASP A 172 -14.93 -9.91 -14.16
N GLY A 173 -14.60 -8.78 -13.55
CA GLY A 173 -15.14 -7.49 -14.00
C GLY A 173 -15.41 -6.44 -12.93
N ASN A 174 -15.75 -6.83 -11.70
CA ASN A 174 -16.20 -5.84 -10.71
C ASN A 174 -15.14 -5.40 -9.71
N TRP A 175 -13.96 -6.04 -9.65
CA TRP A 175 -12.94 -5.70 -8.66
C TRP A 175 -12.51 -4.23 -8.71
N ARG A 176 -12.52 -3.59 -9.90
CA ARG A 176 -12.21 -2.16 -10.06
C ARG A 176 -13.23 -1.28 -9.36
N ARG A 177 -14.51 -1.60 -9.54
CA ARG A 177 -15.61 -0.90 -8.87
C ARG A 177 -15.58 -1.17 -7.37
N GLU A 178 -15.28 -2.40 -6.96
CA GLU A 178 -15.12 -2.71 -5.54
C GLU A 178 -13.94 -1.99 -4.92
N LEU A 179 -12.78 -1.94 -5.58
CA LEU A 179 -11.63 -1.16 -5.11
C LEU A 179 -11.99 0.33 -5.02
N LEU A 180 -12.72 0.86 -6.00
CA LEU A 180 -13.21 2.24 -5.96
C LEU A 180 -14.09 2.50 -4.72
N VAL A 181 -15.15 1.69 -4.54
CA VAL A 181 -16.16 1.92 -3.49
C VAL A 181 -15.66 1.52 -2.10
N LYS A 182 -14.95 0.40 -1.98
CA LYS A 182 -14.54 -0.18 -0.70
C LYS A 182 -13.19 0.33 -0.21
N VAL A 183 -12.38 0.96 -1.08
CA VAL A 183 -11.03 1.43 -0.70
C VAL A 183 -10.83 2.90 -1.02
N LEU A 184 -11.02 3.33 -2.27
CA LEU A 184 -10.76 4.72 -2.64
C LEU A 184 -11.74 5.69 -1.97
N GLU A 185 -13.03 5.38 -1.92
CA GLU A 185 -14.03 6.23 -1.27
C GLU A 185 -13.73 6.42 0.24
N PRO A 186 -13.51 5.36 1.05
CA PRO A 186 -13.08 5.52 2.43
C PRO A 186 -11.79 6.35 2.59
N LEU A 187 -10.76 6.08 1.80
CA LEU A 187 -9.51 6.85 1.84
C LEU A 187 -9.73 8.33 1.49
N GLN A 188 -10.59 8.61 0.52
CA GLN A 188 -10.97 9.97 0.14
C GLN A 188 -11.71 10.67 1.28
N MET A 189 -12.59 9.97 2.01
CA MET A 189 -13.25 10.52 3.20
C MET A 189 -12.23 10.86 4.30
N CYS A 190 -11.32 9.95 4.61
CA CYS A 190 -10.23 10.18 5.57
C CYS A 190 -9.37 11.38 5.16
N TYR A 191 -8.99 11.51 3.88
CA TYR A 191 -8.24 12.66 3.39
C TYR A 191 -9.03 13.97 3.49
N ASN A 192 -10.31 13.95 3.08
CA ASN A 192 -11.17 15.14 3.09
C ASN A 192 -11.49 15.66 4.49
N PHE A 193 -11.48 14.79 5.51
CA PHE A 193 -11.59 15.20 6.90
C PHE A 193 -10.53 16.26 7.26
N PHE A 194 -9.29 16.06 6.84
CA PHE A 194 -8.20 17.01 7.06
C PHE A 194 -8.25 18.25 6.16
N ASP A 195 -8.96 18.20 5.04
CA ASP A 195 -9.15 19.37 4.17
C ASP A 195 -10.24 20.31 4.70
N LYS A 196 -11.26 19.74 5.34
CA LYS A 196 -12.33 20.50 6.02
C LYS A 196 -11.86 21.07 7.36
N SER A 197 -11.02 20.34 8.09
CA SER A 197 -10.49 20.79 9.40
C SER A 197 -9.51 21.97 9.31
N SER A 198 -8.97 22.29 8.12
CA SER A 198 -8.10 23.47 7.90
C SER A 198 -8.86 24.78 7.64
N ARG A 199 -10.20 24.80 7.78
CA ARG A 199 -11.04 25.98 7.52
C ARG A 199 -11.68 26.61 8.78
N PHE A 200 -11.19 26.27 9.97
CA PHE A 200 -11.62 26.87 11.24
C PHE A 200 -10.43 27.42 12.01
#